data_AF-A0A974RTJ8-F1
#
_entry.id   AF-A0A974RTJ8-F1
#
_cell.length_a   1.000
_cell.length_b   1.000
_cell.length_c   1.000
_cell.angle_alpha   90.00
_cell.angle_beta   90.00
_cell.angle_gamma   90.00
#
_symmetry.space_group_name_H-M   'P 1'
#
loop_
_entity.id
_entity.type
_entity.pdbx_description
1 polymer ?
#
loop_
_entity_poly.entity_id
_entity_poly.type
_entity_poly.pdbx_seq_one_letter_code
_entity_poly.pdbx_strand_id
1 'polypeptide(L)'
;MFLDSSGEVGTVERAWVNDSTIRTNEEYWPDVGDRIRVRRMEVRPSGELRLTAQQAAIEWSPREVVRRRRTGWPSGLRAPEWGVIRAVHERGFDVYLLASGETGTVMWSLVEADRKVFKIDFHPVVGQPIRVCRLGVWPDGTLRLSHRACFVRGGDPPNRTDYDPPPGPLPPPPPGMAIGTDIPLDDPRLLPHWARKRQQEEQQEQQEQNKT
;
A
#
# COMPACT_ATOMS: atom_id res chain seq x y z
N MET A 1 -8.46 2.17 -1.78
CA MET A 1 -7.53 3.33 -1.74
C MET A 1 -8.32 4.59 -1.97
N PHE A 2 -8.02 5.63 -1.19
CA PHE A 2 -8.63 6.95 -1.33
C PHE A 2 -7.86 7.77 -2.37
N LEU A 3 -8.57 8.47 -3.25
CA LEU A 3 -7.97 9.35 -4.26
C LEU A 3 -8.00 10.80 -3.79
N ASP A 4 -6.85 11.32 -3.37
CA ASP A 4 -6.69 12.71 -2.91
C ASP A 4 -7.26 13.75 -3.90
N SER A 5 -7.12 13.51 -5.21
CA SER A 5 -7.58 14.44 -6.25
C SER A 5 -9.09 14.51 -6.44
N SER A 6 -9.86 13.60 -5.84
CA SER A 6 -11.30 13.46 -6.14
C SER A 6 -12.19 13.07 -4.97
N GLY A 7 -11.62 12.63 -3.85
CA GLY A 7 -12.36 12.11 -2.72
C GLY A 7 -12.96 10.72 -2.93
N GLU A 8 -12.77 10.09 -4.10
CA GLU A 8 -13.32 8.78 -4.41
C GLU A 8 -12.49 7.63 -3.85
N VAL A 9 -13.14 6.50 -3.58
CA VAL A 9 -12.46 5.26 -3.18
C VAL A 9 -12.44 4.30 -4.38
N GLY A 10 -11.25 3.82 -4.72
CA GLY A 10 -11.05 2.81 -5.75
C GLY A 10 -10.18 1.64 -5.30
N THR A 11 -10.17 0.58 -6.10
CA THR A 11 -9.42 -0.66 -5.83
C THR A 11 -8.31 -0.84 -6.86
N VAL A 12 -7.12 -1.26 -6.41
CA VAL A 12 -6.07 -1.75 -7.31
C VAL A 12 -6.01 -3.25 -7.16
N GLU A 13 -6.10 -3.94 -8.29
CA GLU A 13 -5.90 -5.39 -8.33
C GLU A 13 -4.43 -5.72 -8.03
N ARG A 14 -4.18 -6.81 -7.29
CA ARG A 14 -2.82 -7.26 -6.91
C ARG A 14 -1.84 -7.26 -8.09
N ALA A 15 -2.30 -7.75 -9.25
CA ALA A 15 -1.49 -7.85 -10.47
C ALA A 15 -1.10 -6.50 -11.07
N TRP A 16 -1.74 -5.41 -10.66
CA TRP A 16 -1.62 -4.06 -11.21
C TRP A 16 -0.98 -3.08 -10.23
N VAL A 17 -0.37 -3.60 -9.16
CA VAL A 17 0.44 -2.82 -8.22
C VAL A 17 1.82 -2.49 -8.81
N ASN A 18 2.38 -3.38 -9.64
CA ASN A 18 3.72 -3.23 -10.21
C ASN A 18 3.75 -3.67 -11.68
N ASP A 19 4.60 -3.07 -12.49
CA ASP A 19 4.82 -3.46 -13.89
C ASP A 19 5.49 -4.85 -14.01
N SER A 20 6.27 -5.22 -12.99
CA SER A 20 6.96 -6.49 -12.90
C SER A 20 6.10 -7.55 -12.20
N THR A 21 5.77 -8.61 -12.92
CA THR A 21 4.94 -9.73 -12.44
C THR A 21 5.54 -10.47 -11.24
N ILE A 22 6.86 -10.41 -11.03
CA ILE A 22 7.51 -10.99 -9.85
C ILE A 22 7.38 -10.10 -8.59
N ARG A 23 6.98 -8.84 -8.75
CA ARG A 23 6.86 -7.82 -7.68
C ARG A 23 5.41 -7.38 -7.44
N THR A 24 4.45 -8.23 -7.78
CA THR A 24 3.02 -8.03 -7.47
C THR A 24 2.59 -8.77 -6.19
N ASN A 25 3.55 -9.40 -5.51
CA ASN A 25 3.34 -10.12 -4.26
C ASN A 25 3.26 -9.15 -3.06
N GLU A 26 2.87 -9.69 -1.91
CA GLU A 26 2.68 -8.97 -0.64
C GLU A 26 3.94 -8.26 -0.13
N GLU A 27 5.13 -8.61 -0.61
CA GLU A 27 6.38 -7.98 -0.19
C GLU A 27 6.50 -6.57 -0.75
N TYR A 28 6.01 -6.37 -1.96
CA TYR A 28 6.09 -5.10 -2.68
C TYR A 28 4.81 -4.28 -2.57
N TRP A 29 3.86 -4.72 -1.75
CA TRP A 29 2.65 -3.95 -1.54
C TRP A 29 2.95 -2.71 -0.70
N PRO A 30 2.36 -1.56 -1.08
CA PRO A 30 2.44 -0.35 -0.26
C PRO A 30 1.86 -0.62 1.13
N ASP A 31 2.39 0.08 2.12
CA ASP A 31 1.88 0.03 3.47
C ASP A 31 0.58 0.84 3.57
N VAL A 32 -0.23 0.54 4.60
CA VAL A 32 -1.40 1.37 4.87
C VAL A 32 -0.95 2.78 5.26
N GLY A 33 -1.51 3.78 4.58
CA GLY A 33 -1.13 5.18 4.73
C GLY A 33 -0.09 5.66 3.71
N ASP A 34 0.55 4.75 2.96
CA ASP A 34 1.42 5.14 1.86
C ASP A 34 0.63 5.84 0.76
N ARG A 35 1.14 6.98 0.31
CA ARG A 35 0.64 7.67 -0.89
C ARG A 35 1.33 7.12 -2.11
N ILE A 36 0.57 6.57 -3.05
CA ILE A 36 1.10 6.04 -4.31
C ILE A 36 0.44 6.75 -5.50
N ARG A 37 1.18 6.83 -6.62
CA ARG A 37 0.60 7.28 -7.88
C ARG A 37 -0.27 6.16 -8.44
N VAL A 38 -1.49 6.51 -8.86
CA VAL A 38 -2.43 5.60 -9.50
C VAL A 38 -3.06 6.28 -10.71
N ARG A 39 -3.50 5.46 -11.65
CA ARG A 39 -4.32 5.88 -12.79
C ARG A 39 -5.70 5.26 -12.69
N ARG A 40 -6.71 6.08 -12.95
CA ARG A 40 -8.10 5.62 -13.12
C ARG A 40 -8.24 4.79 -14.37
N MET A 41 -8.97 3.69 -14.26
CA MET A 41 -9.38 2.86 -15.40
C MET A 41 -10.89 2.94 -15.55
N GLU A 42 -11.55 1.80 -15.70
CA GLU A 42 -12.99 1.68 -15.79
C GLU A 42 -13.65 1.67 -14.41
N VAL A 43 -14.88 2.17 -14.37
CA VAL A 43 -15.82 1.92 -13.28
C VAL A 43 -16.61 0.68 -13.67
N ARG A 44 -16.59 -0.36 -12.82
CA ARG A 44 -17.37 -1.57 -13.08
C ARG A 44 -18.87 -1.27 -13.04
N PRO A 45 -19.72 -2.11 -13.65
CA PRO A 45 -21.17 -2.01 -13.50
C PRO A 45 -21.65 -1.99 -12.03
N SER A 46 -20.85 -2.55 -11.11
CA SER A 46 -21.08 -2.50 -9.66
C SER A 46 -20.83 -1.13 -9.02
N GLY A 47 -20.35 -0.14 -9.77
CA GLY A 47 -19.91 1.17 -9.25
C GLY A 47 -18.49 1.18 -8.68
N GLU A 48 -17.78 0.05 -8.73
CA GLU A 48 -16.40 -0.05 -8.24
C GLU A 48 -15.42 0.64 -9.20
N LEU A 49 -14.78 1.72 -8.74
CA LEU A 49 -13.71 2.39 -9.49
C LEU A 49 -12.43 1.54 -9.46
N ARG A 50 -11.99 1.07 -10.62
CA ARG A 50 -10.72 0.36 -10.75
C ARG A 50 -9.57 1.33 -10.96
N LEU A 51 -8.47 1.04 -10.31
CA LEU A 51 -7.23 1.79 -10.35
C LEU A 51 -6.07 0.88 -10.76
N THR A 52 -5.02 1.46 -11.33
CA THR A 52 -3.74 0.80 -11.56
C THR A 52 -2.60 1.62 -10.97
N ALA A 53 -1.64 0.98 -10.33
CA ALA A 53 -0.40 1.61 -9.87
C ALA A 53 0.80 1.30 -10.78
N GLN A 54 0.56 0.65 -11.93
CA GLN A 54 1.60 0.37 -12.92
C GLN A 54 2.16 1.66 -13.51
N GLN A 55 3.47 1.85 -13.39
CA GLN A 55 4.16 3.03 -13.89
C GLN A 55 4.05 3.13 -15.41
N ALA A 56 4.06 2.00 -16.15
CA ALA A 56 3.86 2.02 -17.60
C ALA A 56 2.48 2.56 -17.98
N ALA A 57 1.45 2.21 -17.20
CA ALA A 57 0.10 2.70 -17.43
C ALA A 57 -0.05 4.18 -17.04
N ILE A 58 0.64 4.63 -15.99
CA ILE A 58 0.62 6.02 -15.52
C ILE A 58 1.41 6.95 -16.48
N GLU A 59 2.62 6.56 -16.87
CA GLU A 59 3.54 7.37 -17.68
C GLU A 59 3.31 7.24 -19.20
N TRP A 60 2.30 6.47 -19.64
CA TRP A 60 2.09 6.14 -21.06
C TRP A 60 3.36 5.60 -21.74
N SER A 61 4.20 4.89 -20.99
CA SER A 61 5.47 4.37 -21.49
C SER A 61 5.30 2.93 -21.98
N PRO A 62 6.02 2.49 -23.02
CA PRO A 62 6.03 1.09 -23.41
C PRO A 62 6.41 0.23 -22.21
N ARG A 63 5.60 -0.81 -21.94
CA ARG A 63 5.75 -1.67 -20.75
C ARG A 63 7.15 -2.29 -20.66
N GLU A 64 7.79 -2.54 -21.79
CA GLU A 64 9.16 -3.08 -21.85
C GLU A 64 10.23 -2.09 -21.35
N VAL A 65 10.06 -0.80 -21.60
CA VAL A 65 10.95 0.27 -21.12
C VAL A 65 10.83 0.41 -19.60
N VAL A 66 9.61 0.33 -19.07
CA VAL A 66 9.36 0.41 -17.62
C VAL A 66 9.76 -0.89 -16.91
N ARG A 67 9.53 -2.05 -17.52
CA ARG A 67 9.98 -3.34 -16.96
C ARG A 67 11.51 -3.44 -16.87
N ARG A 68 12.25 -2.77 -17.77
CA ARG A 68 13.72 -2.63 -17.69
C ARG A 68 14.17 -1.70 -16.56
N ARG A 69 13.33 -0.76 -16.09
CA ARG A 69 13.59 -0.06 -14.84
C ARG A 69 13.52 -1.12 -13.75
N ARG A 70 14.67 -1.49 -13.19
CA ARG A 70 14.75 -2.40 -12.04
C ARG A 70 14.02 -1.72 -10.88
N THR A 71 12.71 -1.90 -10.77
CA THR A 71 11.98 -1.46 -9.56
C THR A 71 12.62 -2.16 -8.37
N GLY A 72 13.08 -1.40 -7.40
CA GLY A 72 14.01 -1.85 -6.36
C GLY A 72 13.46 -2.91 -5.40
N TRP A 73 14.20 -3.13 -4.32
CA TRP A 73 13.77 -3.89 -3.15
C TRP A 73 12.45 -3.32 -2.56
N PRO A 74 11.69 -4.10 -1.76
CA PRO A 74 10.50 -3.59 -1.08
C PRO A 74 10.72 -2.25 -0.37
N SER A 75 9.77 -1.32 -0.46
CA SER A 75 9.88 0.04 0.09
C SER A 75 10.09 0.04 1.61
N GLY A 76 9.43 -0.87 2.32
CA GLY A 76 9.56 -1.06 3.76
C GLY A 76 10.67 -2.02 4.17
N LEU A 77 11.51 -2.49 3.25
CA LEU A 77 12.63 -3.37 3.59
C LEU A 77 13.56 -2.68 4.59
N ARG A 78 13.86 -3.38 5.68
CA ARG A 78 14.88 -2.99 6.66
C ARG A 78 15.92 -4.08 6.80
N ALA A 79 17.03 -3.73 7.46
CA ALA A 79 18.07 -4.68 7.79
C ALA A 79 17.47 -5.89 8.53
N PRO A 80 17.97 -7.12 8.26
CA PRO A 80 17.47 -8.31 8.93
C PRO A 80 17.72 -8.26 10.45
N GLU A 81 16.69 -8.58 11.22
CA GLU A 81 16.71 -8.62 12.68
C GLU A 81 16.54 -10.06 13.17
N TRP A 82 17.13 -10.37 14.34
CA TRP A 82 16.88 -11.62 15.04
C TRP A 82 15.62 -11.51 15.89
N GLY A 83 14.82 -12.57 15.88
CA GLY A 83 13.63 -12.71 16.69
C GLY A 83 13.42 -14.13 17.19
N VAL A 84 12.38 -14.30 17.97
CA VAL A 84 11.96 -15.60 18.53
C VAL A 84 10.49 -15.82 18.19
N ILE A 85 10.17 -17.01 17.68
CA ILE A 85 8.80 -17.38 17.33
C ILE A 85 7.95 -17.48 18.60
N ARG A 86 6.83 -16.76 18.64
CA ARG A 86 5.91 -16.71 19.80
C ARG A 86 4.65 -17.51 19.59
N ALA A 87 4.15 -17.56 18.36
CA ALA A 87 2.94 -18.29 18.00
C ALA A 87 3.03 -18.79 16.56
N VAL A 88 2.43 -19.94 16.28
CA VAL A 88 2.27 -20.47 14.93
C VAL A 88 0.78 -20.62 14.67
N HIS A 89 0.32 -20.11 13.53
CA HIS A 89 -1.09 -20.06 13.17
C HIS A 89 -1.29 -20.45 11.70
N GLU A 90 -2.53 -20.67 11.28
CA GLU A 90 -2.84 -21.15 9.93
C GLU A 90 -2.24 -20.26 8.82
N ARG A 91 -2.22 -18.93 9.03
CA ARG A 91 -1.71 -17.96 8.03
C ARG A 91 -0.19 -17.72 8.06
N GLY A 92 0.54 -18.25 9.05
CA GLY A 92 1.95 -17.89 9.28
C GLY A 92 2.38 -18.09 10.73
N PHE A 93 3.28 -17.23 11.21
CA PHE A 93 3.73 -17.24 12.61
C PHE A 93 4.18 -15.86 13.07
N ASP A 94 4.05 -15.63 14.38
CA ASP A 94 4.45 -14.40 15.03
C ASP A 94 5.87 -14.49 15.57
N VAL A 95 6.63 -13.41 15.41
CA VAL A 95 8.03 -13.29 15.81
C VAL A 95 8.17 -12.06 16.70
N TYR A 96 8.67 -12.29 17.91
CA TYR A 96 9.13 -11.22 18.79
C TYR A 96 10.55 -10.83 18.41
N LEU A 97 10.74 -9.58 18.02
CA LEU A 97 11.99 -9.02 17.54
C LEU A 97 12.86 -8.56 18.71
N LEU A 98 14.08 -9.09 18.80
CA LEU A 98 14.91 -8.95 20.00
C LEU A 98 15.52 -7.55 20.16
N ALA A 99 15.79 -6.82 19.08
CA ALA A 99 16.42 -5.50 19.16
C ALA A 99 15.39 -4.39 19.40
N SER A 100 14.19 -4.52 18.83
CA SER A 100 13.12 -3.52 18.96
C SER A 100 12.12 -3.78 20.08
N GLY A 101 11.96 -5.03 20.51
CA GLY A 101 10.89 -5.43 21.43
C GLY A 101 9.49 -5.46 20.79
N GLU A 102 9.38 -5.38 19.46
CA GLU A 102 8.10 -5.45 18.75
C GLU A 102 7.75 -6.88 18.32
N THR A 103 6.47 -7.15 18.11
CA THR A 103 6.00 -8.41 17.53
C THR A 103 5.43 -8.17 16.14
N GLY A 104 5.80 -9.01 15.18
CA GLY A 104 5.24 -9.01 13.83
C GLY A 104 4.97 -10.41 13.31
N THR A 105 4.28 -10.49 12.19
CA THR A 105 3.88 -11.76 11.59
C THR A 105 4.62 -12.01 10.28
N VAL A 106 5.17 -13.22 10.15
CA VAL A 106 5.63 -13.79 8.89
C VAL A 106 4.50 -14.64 8.33
N MET A 107 3.89 -14.21 7.23
CA MET A 107 2.91 -15.04 6.51
C MET A 107 3.61 -16.17 5.76
N TRP A 108 2.92 -17.30 5.56
CA TRP A 108 3.48 -18.42 4.78
C TRP A 108 3.85 -18.04 3.35
N SER A 109 3.14 -17.09 2.75
CA SER A 109 3.46 -16.50 1.43
C SER A 109 4.83 -15.79 1.41
N LEU A 110 5.35 -15.41 2.58
CA LEU A 110 6.59 -14.66 2.79
C LEU A 110 7.70 -15.51 3.43
N VAL A 111 7.45 -16.80 3.61
CA VAL A 111 8.49 -17.81 3.84
C VAL A 111 9.07 -18.20 2.49
N GLU A 112 10.37 -18.52 2.44
CA GLU A 112 11.00 -19.04 1.23
C GLU A 112 10.23 -20.27 0.72
N ALA A 113 9.45 -20.07 -0.34
CA ALA A 113 8.81 -21.13 -1.09
C ALA A 113 9.65 -21.36 -2.34
N ASP A 114 10.55 -22.35 -2.31
CA ASP A 114 11.01 -22.92 -3.57
C ASP A 114 9.78 -23.51 -4.27
N ARG A 115 9.31 -22.85 -5.33
CA ARG A 115 8.10 -23.25 -6.08
C ARG A 115 8.21 -24.65 -6.69
N LYS A 116 9.40 -25.25 -6.78
CA LYS A 116 9.59 -26.66 -7.16
C LYS A 116 9.37 -27.64 -6.00
N VAL A 117 9.32 -27.13 -4.78
CA VAL A 117 9.31 -27.89 -3.53
C VAL A 117 8.13 -27.37 -2.70
N PHE A 118 6.90 -27.65 -3.15
CA PHE A 118 5.67 -27.36 -2.38
C PHE A 118 5.55 -28.19 -1.08
N LYS A 119 6.67 -28.69 -0.54
CA LYS A 119 6.83 -29.02 0.87
C LYS A 119 7.73 -27.94 1.46
N ILE A 120 7.13 -26.99 2.16
CA ILE A 120 7.86 -26.15 3.09
C ILE A 120 8.34 -27.12 4.19
N ASP A 121 9.56 -27.66 4.07
CA ASP A 121 10.19 -28.45 5.15
C ASP A 121 10.52 -27.57 6.38
N PHE A 122 10.25 -26.27 6.29
CA PHE A 122 10.33 -25.33 7.38
C PHE A 122 9.11 -25.44 8.30
N HIS A 123 9.33 -26.05 9.47
CA HIS A 123 8.33 -26.21 10.52
C HIS A 123 8.69 -25.28 11.68
N PRO A 124 8.13 -24.07 11.76
CA PRO A 124 8.41 -23.14 12.85
C PRO A 124 7.91 -23.71 14.16
N VAL A 125 8.73 -23.57 15.20
CA VAL A 125 8.40 -23.99 16.57
C VAL A 125 8.46 -22.78 17.50
N VAL A 126 7.52 -22.69 18.44
CA VAL A 126 7.54 -21.64 19.46
C VAL A 126 8.86 -21.71 20.25
N GLY A 127 9.50 -20.56 20.45
CA GLY A 127 10.83 -20.45 21.09
C GLY A 127 12.00 -20.60 20.11
N GLN A 128 11.76 -20.97 18.86
CA GLN A 128 12.82 -21.07 17.85
C GLN A 128 13.38 -19.66 17.51
N PRO A 129 14.70 -19.47 17.52
CA PRO A 129 15.30 -18.25 17.00
C PRO A 129 15.20 -18.23 15.48
N ILE A 130 14.85 -17.07 14.93
CA ILE A 130 14.69 -16.87 13.49
C ILE A 130 15.20 -15.48 13.09
N ARG A 131 15.71 -15.37 11.87
CA ARG A 131 16.13 -14.10 11.30
C ARG A 131 15.12 -13.64 10.25
N VAL A 132 14.66 -12.40 10.36
CA VAL A 132 13.56 -11.86 9.54
C VAL A 132 13.85 -10.44 9.10
N CYS A 133 13.24 -10.00 8.00
CA CYS A 133 13.28 -8.62 7.55
C CYS A 133 11.92 -7.97 7.74
N ARG A 134 11.93 -6.71 8.18
CA ARG A 134 10.72 -5.88 8.20
C ARG A 134 10.41 -5.41 6.79
N LEU A 135 9.13 -5.41 6.45
CA LEU A 135 8.63 -4.96 5.15
C LEU A 135 7.60 -3.83 5.27
N GLY A 136 7.08 -3.57 6.45
CA GLY A 136 6.01 -2.59 6.64
C GLY A 136 4.94 -3.05 7.61
N VAL A 137 3.70 -2.60 7.43
CA VAL A 137 2.59 -2.86 8.37
C VAL A 137 1.36 -3.34 7.61
N TRP A 138 0.76 -4.42 8.09
CA TRP A 138 -0.49 -4.95 7.55
C TRP A 138 -1.68 -4.02 7.87
N PRO A 139 -2.81 -4.13 7.14
CA PRO A 139 -3.97 -3.29 7.40
C PRO A 139 -4.59 -3.40 8.80
N ASP A 140 -4.33 -4.49 9.52
CA ASP A 140 -4.75 -4.69 10.90
C ASP A 140 -3.78 -4.09 11.94
N GLY A 141 -2.72 -3.40 11.48
CA GLY A 141 -1.70 -2.78 12.32
C GLY A 141 -0.53 -3.71 12.67
N THR A 142 -0.57 -4.97 12.24
CA THR A 142 0.49 -5.94 12.56
C THR A 142 1.75 -5.67 11.74
N LEU A 143 2.92 -5.71 12.39
CA LEU A 143 4.20 -5.56 11.70
C LEU A 143 4.39 -6.71 10.69
N ARG A 144 4.60 -6.37 9.42
CA ARG A 144 4.80 -7.31 8.31
C ARG A 144 6.26 -7.73 8.21
N LEU A 145 6.51 -9.02 8.34
CA LEU A 145 7.84 -9.62 8.33
C LEU A 145 8.00 -10.62 7.17
N SER A 146 9.24 -10.79 6.69
CA SER A 146 9.60 -11.80 5.70
C SER A 146 10.78 -12.64 6.18
N HIS A 147 10.73 -13.94 5.84
CA HIS A 147 11.81 -14.91 6.09
C HIS A 147 12.38 -15.46 4.76
N ARG A 148 12.32 -14.69 3.67
CA ARG A 148 12.97 -15.12 2.42
C ARG A 148 14.47 -14.99 2.47
N ALA A 149 15.16 -15.95 1.89
CA ALA A 149 16.61 -16.01 1.86
C ALA A 149 17.22 -14.78 1.17
N CYS A 150 16.57 -14.23 0.12
CA CYS A 150 17.07 -13.05 -0.57
C CYS A 150 17.11 -11.80 0.33
N PHE A 151 16.19 -11.65 1.29
CA PHE A 151 16.20 -10.52 2.22
C PHE A 151 17.09 -10.79 3.43
N VAL A 152 17.12 -12.04 3.93
CA VAL A 152 17.81 -12.41 5.18
C VAL A 152 19.31 -12.67 4.97
N ARG A 153 19.73 -13.12 3.77
CA ARG A 153 21.14 -13.36 3.42
C ARG A 153 21.82 -12.14 2.79
N GLY A 154 21.05 -11.21 2.21
CA GLY A 154 21.59 -9.93 1.76
C GLY A 154 22.08 -9.12 2.95
N GLY A 155 23.26 -8.50 2.85
CA GLY A 155 23.74 -7.53 3.84
C GLY A 155 22.86 -6.28 3.90
N ASP A 156 23.44 -5.13 4.27
CA ASP A 156 22.72 -3.86 4.29
C ASP A 156 21.92 -3.65 2.98
N PRO A 157 20.68 -3.15 3.06
CA PRO A 157 19.90 -2.84 1.86
C PRO A 157 20.75 -1.92 0.97
N PRO A 158 20.90 -2.22 -0.33
CA PRO A 158 21.73 -1.39 -1.20
C PRO A 158 21.22 0.05 -1.18
N ASN A 159 22.16 0.98 -1.32
CA ASN A 159 21.88 2.41 -1.25
C ASN A 159 20.67 2.76 -2.14
N ARG A 160 19.64 3.33 -1.50
CA ARG A 160 18.26 3.47 -1.98
C ARG A 160 18.16 4.57 -3.04
N THR A 161 18.75 4.36 -4.22
CA THR A 161 18.75 5.33 -5.34
C THR A 161 17.79 4.97 -6.48
N ASP A 162 17.06 3.86 -6.38
CA ASP A 162 16.18 3.31 -7.43
C ASP A 162 14.69 3.42 -7.10
N TYR A 163 14.36 4.11 -6.01
CA TYR A 163 13.01 4.43 -5.56
C TYR A 163 12.91 5.94 -5.37
N ASP A 164 12.11 6.61 -6.19
CA ASP A 164 11.58 7.92 -5.79
C ASP A 164 10.72 7.65 -4.55
N PRO A 165 11.12 8.12 -3.35
CA PRO A 165 10.26 7.97 -2.18
C PRO A 165 8.90 8.61 -2.50
N PRO A 166 7.78 8.05 -2.01
CA PRO A 166 6.55 8.82 -1.99
C PRO A 166 6.90 10.16 -1.34
N PRO A 167 6.46 11.30 -1.92
CA PRO A 167 6.79 12.61 -1.37
C PRO A 167 6.50 12.55 0.13
N GLY A 168 7.50 12.93 0.93
CA GLY A 168 7.39 12.89 2.40
C GLY A 168 6.10 13.58 2.86
N PRO A 169 5.67 13.37 4.13
CA PRO A 169 4.45 13.97 4.62
C PRO A 169 4.44 15.45 4.24
N LEU A 170 3.44 15.86 3.45
CA LEU A 170 3.31 17.24 3.03
C LEU A 170 3.29 18.11 4.29
N PRO A 171 3.83 19.34 4.24
CA PRO A 171 3.59 20.30 5.30
C PRO A 171 2.07 20.33 5.60
N PRO A 172 1.67 20.42 6.88
CA PRO A 172 0.26 20.49 7.22
C PRO A 172 -0.41 21.58 6.37
N PRO A 173 -1.62 21.33 5.84
CA PRO A 173 -2.27 22.31 5.00
C PRO A 173 -2.39 23.63 5.78
N PRO A 174 -2.38 24.78 5.08
CA PRO A 174 -2.72 26.04 5.70
C PRO A 174 -4.05 25.90 6.47
N PRO A 175 -4.19 26.53 7.65
CA PRO A 175 -5.44 26.48 8.41
C PRO A 175 -6.64 26.80 7.52
N GLY A 176 -7.63 25.92 7.48
CA GLY A 176 -8.83 26.08 6.65
C GLY A 176 -8.74 25.53 5.22
N MET A 177 -7.68 24.79 4.86
CA MET A 177 -7.54 24.14 3.54
C MET A 177 -7.61 22.61 3.64
N ALA A 178 -8.21 21.97 2.64
CA ALA A 178 -8.24 20.53 2.53
C ALA A 178 -6.87 19.95 2.14
N ILE A 179 -6.51 18.85 2.80
CA ILE A 179 -5.19 18.20 2.66
C ILE A 179 -4.91 17.88 1.18
N GLY A 180 -3.80 18.41 0.65
CA GLY A 180 -3.33 18.10 -0.71
C GLY A 180 -4.05 18.84 -1.84
N THR A 181 -4.81 19.90 -1.53
CA THR A 181 -5.53 20.73 -2.51
C THR A 181 -5.45 22.22 -2.15
N ASP A 182 -5.70 23.11 -3.11
CA ASP A 182 -5.91 24.55 -2.85
C ASP A 182 -7.38 24.88 -2.52
N ILE A 183 -8.13 23.89 -2.01
CA ILE A 183 -9.57 23.98 -1.80
C ILE A 183 -9.83 24.29 -0.31
N PRO A 184 -10.58 25.37 0.00
CA PRO A 184 -11.02 25.64 1.37
C PRO A 184 -11.81 24.48 1.94
N LEU A 185 -11.66 24.16 3.23
CA LEU A 185 -12.35 23.05 3.89
C LEU A 185 -13.89 23.17 3.80
N ASP A 186 -14.37 24.40 3.65
CA ASP A 186 -15.78 24.78 3.58
C ASP A 186 -16.33 24.72 2.14
N ASP A 187 -15.49 24.35 1.17
CA ASP A 187 -15.87 24.34 -0.24
C ASP A 187 -16.88 23.21 -0.53
N PRO A 188 -18.01 23.52 -1.19
CA PRO A 188 -19.04 22.53 -1.54
C PRO A 188 -18.52 21.34 -2.36
N ARG A 189 -17.38 21.49 -3.06
CA ARG A 189 -16.73 20.41 -3.82
C ARG A 189 -16.23 19.28 -2.94
N LEU A 190 -15.96 19.54 -1.66
CA LEU A 190 -15.55 18.54 -0.66
C LEU A 190 -16.73 17.79 -0.05
N LEU A 191 -17.97 18.27 -0.26
CA LEU A 191 -19.16 17.60 0.23
C LEU A 191 -19.42 16.29 -0.54
N PRO A 192 -19.86 15.22 0.15
CA PRO A 192 -20.35 14.01 -0.50
C PRO A 192 -21.46 14.34 -1.52
N HIS A 193 -21.55 13.57 -2.60
CA HIS A 193 -22.46 13.83 -3.71
C HIS A 193 -23.93 14.05 -3.28
N TRP A 194 -24.42 13.32 -2.27
CA TRP A 194 -25.78 13.49 -1.74
C TRP A 194 -26.01 14.84 -1.05
N ALA A 195 -25.00 15.42 -0.41
CA ALA A 195 -25.09 16.70 0.28
C ALA A 195 -25.09 17.86 -0.72
N ARG A 196 -24.31 17.75 -1.81
CA ARG A 196 -24.37 18.70 -2.93
C ARG A 196 -25.72 18.70 -3.63
N LYS A 197 -26.29 17.51 -3.85
CA LYS A 197 -27.60 17.36 -4.48
C LYS A 197 -28.70 18.04 -3.65
N ARG A 198 -28.67 17.86 -2.32
CA ARG A 198 -29.60 18.53 -1.40
C ARG A 198 -29.46 20.05 -1.41
N GLN A 199 -28.23 20.58 -1.45
CA GLN A 199 -28.01 22.03 -1.57
C GLN A 199 -28.51 22.62 -2.89
N GLN A 200 -28.42 21.87 -3.99
CA GLN A 200 -28.96 22.29 -5.28
C GLN A 200 -30.49 22.30 -5.27
N GLU A 201 -31.11 21.31 -4.65
CA GLU A 201 -32.57 21.24 -4.44
C GLU A 201 -33.04 22.41 -3.56
N GLU A 202 -32.37 22.68 -2.43
CA GLU A 202 -32.67 23.81 -1.54
C GLU A 202 -32.49 25.19 -2.21
N GLN A 203 -31.47 25.34 -3.08
CA GLN A 203 -31.26 26.57 -3.85
C GLN A 203 -32.32 26.77 -4.95
N GLN A 204 -32.78 25.69 -5.57
CA GLN A 204 -33.88 25.74 -6.54
C GLN A 204 -35.19 26.13 -5.86
N GLU A 205 -35.51 25.54 -4.71
CA GLU A 205 -36.70 25.88 -3.92
C GLU A 205 -36.69 27.35 -3.46
N GLN A 206 -35.53 27.87 -3.03
CA GLN A 206 -35.41 29.29 -2.64
C GLN A 206 -35.53 30.25 -3.83
N GLN A 207 -35.04 29.86 -5.01
CA GLN A 207 -35.21 30.66 -6.23
C GLN A 207 -36.66 30.67 -6.73
N GLU A 208 -37.40 29.59 -6.53
CA GLU A 208 -38.83 29.52 -6.85
C GLU A 208 -39.67 30.35 -5.87
N GLN A 209 -39.34 30.32 -4.57
CA GLN A 209 -40.01 31.14 -3.55
C GLN A 209 -39.76 32.64 -3.73
N ASN A 210 -38.56 33.06 -4.14
CA ASN A 210 -38.26 34.48 -4.41
C ASN A 210 -38.84 35.02 -5.74
N LYS A 211 -39.43 34.16 -6.58
CA LYS A 211 -40.13 34.55 -7.82
C LYS A 211 -41.65 34.69 -7.65
N THR A 212 -42.17 34.40 -6.46
CA THR A 212 -43.60 34.54 -6.10
C THR A 212 -43.79 35.77 -5.23
#